data_AF-A0A9W8RUL2-F1
#
_entry.id   AF-A0A9W8RUL2-F1
#
_cell.length_a   1.000
_cell.length_b   1.000
_cell.length_c   1.000
_cell.angle_alpha   90.00
_cell.angle_beta   90.00
_cell.angle_gamma   90.00
#
_symmetry.space_group_name_H-M   'P 1'
#
loop_
_entity.id
_entity.type
_entity.pdbx_description
1 polymer ?
#
loop_
_entity_poly.entity_id
_entity_poly.type
_entity_poly.pdbx_seq_one_letter_code
_entity_poly.pdbx_strand_id
1 'polypeptide(L)'
;MSAASRSPRDSGVRKTQNKTSLAHVEDLENRLAQYEGRDQDMGEWLPDATDDPPELVSPSYPAERPSPRQANIPNNDDLPLLPSESEAYGLLEFVSLYIGQSQSHFDVREVSDNIELYYTDQECQLKSPAPWFLRMIIILAVGKLLSGNNVDQNVDDYPGRTLFEFVHKRLPTPSEQHAQGRVAIETLTLLGVYLQAMNRKEEAYLYVCQSRVYTKPRI
;
A
#
# COMPACT_ATOMS: atom_id res chain seq x y z
N MET A 1 -53.51 54.11 6.19
CA MET A 1 -54.70 53.24 6.07
C MET A 1 -54.34 52.07 5.16
N SER A 2 -54.80 50.88 5.54
CA SER A 2 -54.86 49.60 4.79
C SER A 2 -53.56 48.87 4.46
N ALA A 3 -53.48 47.55 4.51
CA ALA A 3 -54.10 46.47 5.30
C ALA A 3 -53.44 45.17 4.78
N ALA A 4 -53.40 44.17 5.64
CA ALA A 4 -52.78 42.86 5.43
C ALA A 4 -53.32 42.06 4.24
N SER A 5 -52.47 41.18 3.68
CA SER A 5 -52.87 39.84 3.22
C SER A 5 -51.76 38.84 3.52
N ARG A 6 -51.93 38.08 4.60
CA ARG A 6 -51.28 36.77 4.81
C ARG A 6 -52.06 35.72 4.01
N SER A 7 -51.35 34.76 3.44
CA SER A 7 -51.94 33.46 3.04
C SER A 7 -51.03 32.32 3.51
N PRO A 8 -51.57 31.12 3.85
CA PRO A 8 -50.97 30.19 4.81
C PRO A 8 -50.36 28.90 4.21
N ARG A 9 -49.46 28.31 5.01
CA ARG A 9 -49.09 26.88 5.17
C ARG A 9 -48.91 25.99 3.93
N ASP A 10 -47.71 25.41 3.82
CA ASP A 10 -47.60 23.96 3.66
C ASP A 10 -46.37 23.42 4.42
N SER A 11 -46.61 22.61 5.45
CA SER A 11 -45.60 21.96 6.29
C SER A 11 -45.97 20.49 6.38
N GLY A 12 -45.60 19.72 5.36
CA GLY A 12 -46.21 18.42 5.13
C GLY A 12 -45.32 17.35 4.51
N VAL A 13 -43.98 17.40 4.59
CA VAL A 13 -43.15 16.30 4.05
C VAL A 13 -41.88 16.09 4.88
N ARG A 14 -41.99 15.50 6.09
CA ARG A 14 -40.80 15.04 6.87
C ARG A 14 -41.07 13.89 7.85
N LYS A 15 -42.16 13.12 7.70
CA LYS A 15 -42.52 12.04 8.65
C LYS A 15 -42.45 10.61 8.11
N THR A 16 -42.14 10.40 6.83
CA THR A 16 -42.12 9.05 6.24
C THR A 16 -40.72 8.44 6.17
N GLN A 17 -39.66 9.24 6.02
CA GLN A 17 -38.28 8.71 5.91
C GLN A 17 -37.73 8.11 7.22
N ASN A 18 -38.14 8.62 8.38
CA ASN A 18 -37.69 8.08 9.67
C ASN A 18 -38.33 6.74 10.05
N LYS A 19 -39.47 6.38 9.46
CA LYS A 19 -40.13 5.09 9.77
C LYS A 19 -39.44 3.92 9.06
N THR A 20 -38.94 4.15 7.84
CA THR A 20 -38.25 3.14 7.05
C THR A 20 -36.85 2.85 7.59
N SER A 21 -36.15 3.84 8.14
CA SER A 21 -34.85 3.62 8.78
C SER A 21 -34.97 2.87 10.10
N LEU A 22 -36.00 3.16 10.91
CA LEU A 22 -36.26 2.46 12.16
C LEU A 22 -36.58 0.98 11.94
N ALA A 23 -37.43 0.66 10.96
CA ALA A 23 -37.76 -0.73 10.63
C ALA A 23 -36.54 -1.53 10.13
N HIS A 24 -35.59 -0.89 9.45
CA HIS A 24 -34.37 -1.55 8.98
C HIS A 24 -33.35 -1.80 10.11
N VAL A 25 -33.28 -0.89 11.09
CA VAL A 25 -32.43 -1.07 12.27
C VAL A 25 -32.97 -2.20 13.16
N GLU A 26 -34.30 -2.25 13.34
CA GLU A 26 -34.96 -3.30 14.13
C GLU A 26 -34.81 -4.71 13.48
N ASP A 27 -34.80 -4.78 12.13
CA ASP A 27 -34.47 -6.01 11.39
C ASP A 27 -33.02 -6.46 11.62
N LEU A 28 -32.07 -5.52 11.62
CA LEU A 28 -30.66 -5.80 11.88
C LEU A 28 -30.42 -6.28 13.31
N GLU A 29 -31.07 -5.67 14.31
CA GLU A 29 -30.98 -6.06 15.71
C GLU A 29 -31.58 -7.47 15.95
N ASN A 30 -32.74 -7.77 15.36
CA ASN A 30 -33.33 -9.11 15.43
C ASN A 30 -32.45 -10.17 14.75
N ARG A 31 -31.78 -9.82 13.65
CA ARG A 31 -30.84 -10.73 12.97
C ARG A 31 -29.57 -10.96 13.78
N LEU A 32 -29.04 -9.96 14.48
CA LEU A 32 -27.89 -10.08 15.38
C LEU A 32 -28.21 -10.97 16.59
N ALA A 33 -29.39 -10.82 17.19
CA ALA A 33 -29.84 -11.67 18.30
C ALA A 33 -29.91 -13.17 17.93
N GLN A 34 -30.14 -13.48 16.65
CA GLN A 34 -30.15 -14.87 16.17
C GLN A 34 -28.75 -15.51 16.12
N TYR A 35 -27.69 -14.70 16.06
CA TYR A 35 -26.30 -15.19 16.09
C TYR A 35 -25.73 -15.25 17.51
N GLU A 36 -26.16 -14.38 18.42
CA GLU A 36 -25.70 -14.39 19.83
C GLU A 36 -26.25 -15.59 20.64
N GLY A 37 -27.33 -16.24 20.17
CA GLY A 37 -27.92 -17.41 20.83
C GLY A 37 -27.29 -18.78 20.51
N ARG A 38 -26.20 -18.84 19.73
CA ARG A 38 -25.60 -20.12 19.28
C ARG A 38 -24.21 -20.42 19.85
N ASP A 39 -23.79 -19.74 20.92
CA ASP A 39 -22.52 -19.99 21.62
C ASP A 39 -22.67 -20.73 22.96
N GLN A 40 -23.75 -21.51 23.16
CA GLN A 40 -23.99 -22.23 24.42
C GLN A 40 -24.08 -23.77 24.30
N ASP A 41 -23.63 -24.36 23.19
CA ASP A 41 -23.59 -25.84 23.07
C ASP A 41 -22.22 -26.37 22.61
N MET A 42 -21.14 -25.76 23.11
CA MET A 42 -19.82 -26.38 23.13
C MET A 42 -19.76 -27.30 24.34
N GLY A 43 -20.29 -28.51 24.15
CA GLY A 43 -20.22 -29.60 25.12
C GLY A 43 -18.79 -29.78 25.65
N GLU A 44 -18.70 -29.97 26.95
CA GLU A 44 -17.52 -30.23 27.76
C GLU A 44 -16.65 -31.33 27.13
N TRP A 45 -15.57 -30.95 26.43
CA TRP A 45 -14.61 -31.89 25.88
C TRP A 45 -13.68 -32.36 27.01
N LEU A 46 -14.04 -33.48 27.66
CA LEU A 46 -13.11 -34.21 28.52
C LEU A 46 -12.06 -34.92 27.63
N PRO A 47 -10.75 -34.78 27.89
CA PRO A 47 -9.77 -35.66 27.28
C PRO A 47 -9.89 -37.05 27.92
N ASP A 48 -10.38 -38.02 27.13
CA ASP A 48 -10.36 -39.44 27.48
C ASP A 48 -8.92 -39.93 27.52
N ALA A 49 -8.40 -40.10 28.74
CA ALA A 49 -7.06 -40.56 29.02
C ALA A 49 -7.06 -42.08 29.16
N THR A 50 -7.02 -42.80 28.03
CA THR A 50 -6.42 -44.13 27.95
C THR A 50 -6.09 -44.45 26.49
N ASP A 51 -4.84 -44.25 26.10
CA ASP A 51 -4.21 -45.05 25.05
C ASP A 51 -2.72 -45.18 25.40
N ASP A 52 -2.28 -46.43 25.57
CA ASP A 52 -0.91 -46.80 25.91
C ASP A 52 0.10 -46.29 24.87
N PRO A 53 1.32 -45.87 25.26
CA PRO A 53 2.32 -45.40 24.31
C PRO A 53 2.93 -46.57 23.52
N PRO A 54 2.97 -46.54 22.18
CA PRO A 54 3.79 -47.48 21.43
C PRO A 54 5.26 -47.05 21.48
N GLU A 55 6.12 -48.06 21.54
CA GLU A 55 7.58 -47.98 21.70
C GLU A 55 8.28 -47.02 20.71
N LEU A 56 9.34 -46.38 21.22
CA LEU A 56 10.27 -45.53 20.49
C LEU A 56 11.01 -46.31 19.38
N VAL A 57 10.51 -46.24 18.15
CA VAL A 57 11.28 -46.53 16.94
C VAL A 57 11.82 -45.21 16.38
N SER A 58 13.14 -45.03 16.45
CA SER A 58 13.85 -43.89 15.85
C SER A 58 13.89 -44.02 14.33
N PRO A 59 13.44 -43.02 13.55
CA PRO A 59 13.76 -42.94 12.14
C PRO A 59 15.06 -42.14 11.95
N SER A 60 16.05 -42.77 11.33
CA SER A 60 17.24 -42.12 10.78
C SER A 60 16.84 -41.16 9.66
N TYR A 61 16.96 -39.85 9.90
CA TYR A 61 16.80 -38.84 8.85
C TYR A 61 18.11 -38.71 8.05
N PRO A 62 18.11 -38.91 6.72
CA PRO A 62 19.21 -38.47 5.89
C PRO A 62 19.26 -36.94 5.88
N ALA A 63 20.42 -36.39 6.23
CA ALA A 63 20.70 -34.98 6.23
C ALA A 63 20.86 -34.46 4.80
N GLU A 64 19.82 -33.85 4.25
CA GLU A 64 19.95 -32.93 3.12
C GLU A 64 18.72 -32.00 3.08
N ARG A 65 18.82 -30.87 3.78
CA ARG A 65 17.94 -29.72 3.53
C ARG A 65 18.61 -28.86 2.47
N PRO A 66 18.02 -28.66 1.27
CA PRO A 66 18.50 -27.60 0.39
C PRO A 66 18.21 -26.25 1.06
N SER A 67 19.27 -25.47 1.28
CA SER A 67 19.16 -24.09 1.77
C SER A 67 18.36 -23.23 0.80
N PRO A 68 17.33 -22.47 1.25
CA PRO A 68 16.74 -21.43 0.42
C PRO A 68 17.59 -20.15 0.55
N ARG A 69 18.79 -20.17 -0.03
CA ARG A 69 19.59 -18.96 -0.29
C ARG A 69 20.27 -19.09 -1.65
N GLN A 70 19.47 -19.17 -2.70
CA GLN A 70 19.91 -18.60 -3.97
C GLN A 70 19.55 -17.13 -3.94
N ALA A 71 20.52 -16.31 -3.53
CA ALA A 71 20.50 -14.90 -3.90
C ALA A 71 20.53 -14.88 -5.42
N ASN A 72 19.38 -14.63 -6.03
CA ASN A 72 19.27 -14.38 -7.45
C ASN A 72 20.08 -13.09 -7.69
N ILE A 73 21.29 -13.22 -8.23
CA ILE A 73 22.09 -12.07 -8.65
C ILE A 73 21.34 -11.51 -9.86
N PRO A 74 20.73 -10.32 -9.80
CA PRO A 74 20.03 -9.79 -10.96
C PRO A 74 21.08 -9.50 -12.04
N ASN A 75 20.88 -10.09 -13.22
CA ASN A 75 21.66 -9.77 -14.41
C ASN A 75 21.54 -8.27 -14.72
N ASN A 76 22.59 -7.67 -15.28
CA ASN A 76 22.64 -6.25 -15.67
C ASN A 76 21.54 -5.84 -16.68
N ASP A 77 20.81 -6.80 -17.27
CA ASP A 77 19.68 -6.56 -18.18
C ASP A 77 18.38 -6.10 -17.47
N ASP A 78 18.34 -6.07 -16.14
CA ASP A 78 17.16 -5.63 -15.36
C ASP A 78 17.16 -4.14 -14.98
N LEU A 79 18.00 -3.33 -15.64
CA LEU A 79 18.11 -1.89 -15.35
C LEU A 79 16.99 -1.11 -16.05
N PRO A 80 16.20 -0.32 -15.30
CA PRO A 80 15.18 0.50 -15.90
C PRO A 80 15.87 1.67 -16.61
N LEU A 81 15.35 2.07 -17.77
CA LEU A 81 15.77 3.30 -18.42
C LEU A 81 15.38 4.49 -17.56
N LEU A 82 16.39 5.06 -16.90
CA LEU A 82 16.21 6.24 -16.08
C LEU A 82 16.15 7.51 -16.95
N PRO A 83 15.37 8.51 -16.53
CA PRO A 83 15.27 9.78 -17.24
C PRO A 83 16.62 10.50 -17.27
N SER A 84 16.71 11.58 -18.04
CA SER A 84 17.85 12.50 -17.89
C SER A 84 17.81 13.21 -16.53
N GLU A 85 18.94 13.74 -16.05
CA GLU A 85 18.99 14.50 -14.79
C GLU A 85 17.98 15.66 -14.75
N SER A 86 17.95 16.47 -15.82
CA SER A 86 16.97 17.57 -15.93
C SER A 86 15.52 17.09 -15.92
N GLU A 87 15.25 15.95 -16.58
CA GLU A 87 13.92 15.34 -16.57
C GLU A 87 13.58 14.81 -15.17
N ALA A 88 14.53 14.22 -14.45
CA ALA A 88 14.32 13.74 -13.07
C ALA A 88 13.88 14.87 -12.13
N TYR A 89 14.52 16.03 -12.21
CA TYR A 89 14.10 17.21 -11.45
C TYR A 89 12.70 17.70 -11.87
N GLY A 90 12.38 17.72 -13.16
CA GLY A 90 11.04 18.06 -13.64
C GLY A 90 9.96 17.10 -13.12
N LEU A 91 10.24 15.79 -13.12
CA LEU A 91 9.34 14.77 -12.58
C LEU A 91 9.13 14.94 -11.08
N LEU A 92 10.19 15.26 -10.32
CA LEU A 92 10.08 15.57 -8.89
C LEU A 92 9.18 16.79 -8.64
N GLU A 93 9.32 17.83 -9.46
CA GLU A 93 8.45 19.02 -9.40
C GLU A 93 6.98 18.66 -9.66
N PHE A 94 6.68 17.84 -10.68
CA PHE A 94 5.32 17.35 -10.95
C PHE A 94 4.72 16.60 -9.76
N VAL A 95 5.48 15.68 -9.15
CA VAL A 95 5.00 14.94 -7.97
C VAL A 95 4.75 15.89 -6.80
N SER A 96 5.66 16.85 -6.59
CA SER A 96 5.55 17.82 -5.51
C SER A 96 4.31 18.71 -5.67
N LEU A 97 3.99 19.14 -6.89
CA LEU A 97 2.80 19.92 -7.22
C LEU A 97 1.51 19.11 -7.07
N TYR A 98 1.51 17.85 -7.52
CA TYR A 98 0.32 16.99 -7.53
C TYR A 98 -0.07 16.49 -6.13
N ILE A 99 0.90 15.99 -5.37
CA ILE A 99 0.65 15.52 -3.99
C ILE A 99 0.45 16.73 -3.08
N GLY A 100 1.15 17.84 -3.36
CA GLY A 100 1.16 19.04 -2.54
C GLY A 100 2.05 18.89 -1.32
N GLN A 101 2.69 19.99 -0.91
CA GLN A 101 3.68 20.02 0.18
C GLN A 101 3.13 19.49 1.51
N SER A 102 1.83 19.68 1.79
CA SER A 102 1.20 19.22 3.03
C SER A 102 0.88 17.73 3.10
N GLN A 103 0.85 17.03 1.96
CA GLN A 103 0.55 15.59 1.87
C GLN A 103 1.76 14.78 1.41
N SER A 104 2.89 15.44 1.09
CA SER A 104 4.11 14.75 0.74
C SER A 104 4.65 14.01 1.95
N HIS A 105 4.85 12.71 1.79
CA HIS A 105 5.50 11.91 2.82
C HIS A 105 7.02 12.05 2.79
N PHE A 106 7.61 12.66 1.75
CA PHE A 106 9.04 12.83 1.57
C PHE A 106 9.46 14.31 1.52
N ASP A 107 10.73 14.59 1.84
CA ASP A 107 11.32 15.91 1.71
C ASP A 107 11.89 16.11 0.29
N VAL A 108 11.42 17.13 -0.42
CA VAL A 108 11.85 17.44 -1.81
C VAL A 108 13.33 17.76 -1.88
N ARG A 109 13.90 18.44 -0.87
CA ARG A 109 15.33 18.77 -0.84
C ARG A 109 16.16 17.51 -0.70
N GLU A 110 15.77 16.65 0.23
CA GLU A 110 16.42 15.36 0.43
C GLU A 110 16.38 14.49 -0.84
N VAL A 111 15.26 14.49 -1.58
CA VAL A 111 15.17 13.75 -2.84
C VAL A 111 15.99 14.41 -3.95
N SER A 112 16.13 15.72 -3.95
CA SER A 112 16.97 16.47 -4.90
C SER A 112 18.46 16.12 -4.71
N ASP A 113 18.92 16.03 -3.46
CA ASP A 113 20.29 15.61 -3.13
C ASP A 113 20.54 14.14 -3.54
N ASN A 114 19.53 13.28 -3.39
CA ASN A 114 19.59 11.89 -3.84
C ASN A 114 19.69 11.77 -5.38
N ILE A 115 19.00 12.66 -6.11
CA ILE A 115 19.11 12.75 -7.57
C ILE A 115 20.54 13.15 -7.95
N GLU A 116 21.07 14.22 -7.37
CA GLU A 116 22.45 14.67 -7.62
C GLU A 116 23.47 13.56 -7.31
N LEU A 117 23.31 12.89 -6.17
CA LEU A 117 24.16 11.77 -5.76
C LEU A 117 24.13 10.63 -6.78
N TYR A 118 22.96 10.28 -7.31
CA TYR A 118 22.82 9.22 -8.30
C TYR A 118 23.49 9.57 -9.64
N TYR A 119 23.29 10.79 -10.14
CA TYR A 119 23.89 11.21 -11.42
C TYR A 119 25.40 11.48 -11.31
N THR A 120 25.92 11.71 -10.09
CA THR A 120 27.35 11.83 -9.82
C THR A 120 28.05 10.46 -9.78
N ASP A 121 27.42 9.43 -9.19
CA ASP A 121 27.98 8.08 -9.09
C ASP A 121 26.91 7.00 -9.39
N GLN A 122 26.81 6.66 -10.68
CA GLN A 122 25.79 5.75 -11.18
C GLN A 122 26.09 4.28 -10.87
N GLU A 123 27.36 3.89 -10.77
CA GLU A 123 27.78 2.48 -10.76
C GLU A 123 27.57 1.78 -9.41
N CYS A 124 27.64 2.54 -8.31
CA CYS A 124 27.51 2.01 -6.96
C CYS A 124 26.06 1.68 -6.59
N GLN A 125 25.09 2.49 -7.02
CA GLN A 125 23.68 2.34 -6.61
C GLN A 125 22.94 1.21 -7.32
N LEU A 126 23.47 0.74 -8.45
CA LEU A 126 22.85 -0.31 -9.25
C LEU A 126 23.11 -1.73 -8.72
N LYS A 127 24.23 -1.94 -8.01
CA LYS A 127 24.65 -3.26 -7.49
C LYS A 127 23.98 -3.61 -6.16
N SER A 128 23.75 -2.60 -5.31
CA SER A 128 23.04 -2.75 -4.05
C SER A 128 22.19 -1.50 -3.84
N PRO A 129 20.90 -1.53 -4.25
CA PRO A 129 20.07 -0.33 -4.23
C PRO A 129 19.82 0.06 -2.78
N ALA A 130 20.37 1.21 -2.40
CA ALA A 130 20.08 1.78 -1.10
C ALA A 130 18.57 2.08 -0.97
N PRO A 131 18.00 2.10 0.25
CA PRO A 131 16.57 2.37 0.43
C PRO A 131 16.12 3.70 -0.19
N TRP A 132 16.97 4.73 -0.10
CA TRP A 132 16.72 6.04 -0.70
C TRP A 132 16.64 5.97 -2.23
N PHE A 133 17.40 5.06 -2.85
CA PHE A 133 17.42 4.88 -4.29
C PHE A 133 16.08 4.33 -4.77
N LEU A 134 15.56 3.26 -4.14
CA LEU A 134 14.24 2.72 -4.47
C LEU A 134 13.13 3.77 -4.31
N ARG A 135 13.20 4.59 -3.25
CA ARG A 135 12.31 5.74 -3.04
C ARG A 135 12.40 6.74 -4.20
N MET A 136 13.61 7.11 -4.60
CA MET A 136 13.81 8.03 -5.73
C MET A 136 13.19 7.47 -7.02
N ILE A 137 13.44 6.20 -7.35
CA ILE A 137 12.90 5.58 -8.57
C ILE A 137 11.37 5.58 -8.58
N ILE A 138 10.71 5.27 -7.46
CA ILE A 138 9.24 5.29 -7.42
C ILE A 138 8.68 6.72 -7.52
N ILE A 139 9.37 7.73 -6.99
CA ILE A 139 9.00 9.15 -7.20
C ILE A 139 9.04 9.48 -8.69
N LEU A 140 10.11 9.08 -9.39
CA LEU A 140 10.22 9.31 -10.84
C LEU A 140 9.13 8.58 -11.63
N ALA A 141 8.78 7.36 -11.23
CA ALA A 141 7.67 6.61 -11.85
C ALA A 141 6.33 7.34 -11.69
N VAL A 142 6.01 7.79 -10.47
CA VAL A 142 4.80 8.59 -10.19
C VAL A 142 4.83 9.89 -10.98
N GLY A 143 5.97 10.58 -11.04
CA GLY A 143 6.13 11.79 -11.84
C GLY A 143 5.83 11.54 -13.32
N LYS A 144 6.31 10.43 -13.89
CA LYS A 144 6.05 10.08 -15.29
C LYS A 144 4.56 9.84 -15.53
N LEU A 145 3.91 9.10 -14.62
CA LEU A 145 2.48 8.83 -14.68
C LEU A 145 1.65 10.12 -14.62
N LEU A 146 2.03 11.06 -13.75
CA LEU A 146 1.31 12.32 -13.55
C LEU A 146 1.59 13.38 -14.63
N SER A 147 2.77 13.34 -15.25
CA SER A 147 3.14 14.27 -16.31
C SER A 147 2.28 14.12 -17.56
N GLY A 148 1.61 12.98 -17.74
CA GLY A 148 0.70 12.73 -18.87
C GLY A 148 1.40 12.63 -20.23
N ASN A 149 2.73 12.73 -20.27
CA ASN A 149 3.54 12.61 -21.47
C ASN A 149 3.69 11.13 -21.86
N ASN A 150 2.71 10.62 -22.62
CA ASN A 150 2.74 9.28 -23.21
C ASN A 150 3.59 9.28 -24.49
N VAL A 151 4.88 9.60 -24.38
CA VAL A 151 5.79 9.59 -25.53
C VAL A 151 5.95 8.17 -26.09
N ASP A 152 5.79 7.15 -25.24
CA ASP A 152 5.81 5.74 -25.60
C ASP A 152 4.39 5.23 -25.80
N GLN A 153 3.87 5.36 -27.03
CA GLN A 153 2.52 4.95 -27.42
C GLN A 153 2.36 3.43 -27.55
N ASN A 154 2.43 2.69 -26.45
CA ASN A 154 1.79 1.38 -26.36
C ASN A 154 0.45 1.54 -25.64
N VAL A 155 -0.63 1.10 -26.30
CA VAL A 155 -2.03 1.29 -25.84
C VAL A 155 -2.31 0.65 -24.46
N ASP A 156 -1.47 -0.30 -24.04
CA ASP A 156 -1.58 -1.03 -22.77
C ASP A 156 -0.44 -0.73 -21.77
N ASP A 157 0.39 0.30 -22.02
CA ASP A 157 1.50 0.63 -21.14
C ASP A 157 1.29 1.94 -20.39
N TYR A 158 1.58 1.93 -19.08
CA TYR A 158 1.43 3.10 -18.21
C TYR A 158 2.78 3.79 -18.06
N PRO A 159 2.84 5.13 -18.14
CA PRO A 159 4.11 5.85 -17.99
C PRO A 159 4.77 5.55 -16.64
N GLY A 160 6.05 5.18 -16.68
CA GLY A 160 6.81 4.82 -15.49
C GLY A 160 6.68 3.35 -15.06
N ARG A 161 6.02 2.49 -15.84
CA ARG A 161 5.85 1.06 -15.49
C ARG A 161 7.17 0.33 -15.25
N THR A 162 8.17 0.52 -16.10
CA THR A 162 9.48 -0.13 -15.96
C THR A 162 10.18 0.26 -14.66
N LEU A 163 10.06 1.53 -14.27
CA LEU A 163 10.57 2.06 -12.99
C LEU A 163 9.79 1.47 -11.80
N PHE A 164 8.46 1.39 -11.90
CA PHE A 164 7.61 0.74 -10.89
C PHE A 164 7.98 -0.74 -10.70
N GLU A 165 8.08 -1.50 -11.81
CA GLU A 165 8.41 -2.93 -11.77
C GLU A 165 9.81 -3.16 -11.18
N PHE A 166 10.76 -2.28 -11.49
CA PHE A 166 12.10 -2.32 -10.91
C PHE A 166 12.06 -2.21 -9.38
N VAL A 167 11.33 -1.22 -8.86
CA VAL A 167 11.18 -1.01 -7.41
C VAL A 167 10.45 -2.18 -6.78
N HIS A 168 9.34 -2.60 -7.37
CA HIS A 168 8.50 -3.69 -6.87
C HIS A 168 9.27 -5.01 -6.75
N LYS A 169 10.06 -5.37 -7.77
CA LYS A 169 10.92 -6.58 -7.75
C LYS A 169 12.03 -6.52 -6.71
N ARG A 170 12.43 -5.33 -6.28
CA ARG A 170 13.55 -5.08 -5.35
C ARG A 170 13.08 -4.62 -3.98
N LEU A 171 11.80 -4.75 -3.67
CA LEU A 171 11.29 -4.41 -2.35
C LEU A 171 11.97 -5.28 -1.27
N PRO A 172 12.48 -4.66 -0.20
CA PRO A 172 13.05 -5.39 0.92
C PRO A 172 11.98 -6.19 1.65
N THR A 173 12.41 -7.20 2.41
CA THR A 173 11.51 -8.00 3.25
C THR A 173 10.82 -7.12 4.31
N PRO A 174 9.66 -7.51 4.86
CA PRO A 174 8.97 -6.72 5.89
C PRO A 174 9.82 -6.37 7.11
N SER A 175 10.77 -7.23 7.49
CA SER A 175 11.71 -6.98 8.59
C SER A 175 12.77 -5.93 8.24
N GLU A 176 13.29 -5.95 7.01
CA GLU A 176 14.24 -4.96 6.51
C GLU A 176 13.57 -3.60 6.30
N GLN A 177 12.34 -3.58 5.80
CA GLN A 177 11.51 -2.37 5.71
C GLN A 177 11.33 -1.72 7.09
N HIS A 178 11.04 -2.53 8.12
CA HIS A 178 10.95 -2.03 9.49
C HIS A 178 12.27 -1.39 9.95
N ALA A 179 13.42 -2.00 9.62
CA ALA A 179 14.73 -1.46 9.96
C ALA A 179 15.05 -0.15 9.20
N GLN A 180 14.54 0.00 7.97
CA GLN A 180 14.68 1.20 7.13
C GLN A 180 13.78 2.36 7.57
N GLY A 181 12.73 2.09 8.35
CA GLY A 181 11.89 3.09 8.99
C GLY A 181 11.18 4.01 7.97
N ARG A 182 11.41 5.32 8.12
CA ARG A 182 10.71 6.37 7.35
C ARG A 182 10.80 6.16 5.84
N VAL A 183 11.99 5.84 5.31
CA VAL A 183 12.21 5.70 3.86
C VAL A 183 11.40 4.53 3.27
N ALA A 184 11.25 3.44 4.02
CA ALA A 184 10.42 2.32 3.59
C ALA A 184 8.93 2.68 3.56
N ILE A 185 8.45 3.42 4.57
CA ILE A 185 7.07 3.93 4.61
C ILE A 185 6.81 4.80 3.38
N GLU A 186 7.67 5.78 3.11
CA GLU A 186 7.56 6.66 1.95
C GLU A 186 7.53 5.87 0.63
N THR A 187 8.41 4.89 0.48
CA THR A 187 8.48 4.04 -0.72
C THR A 187 7.18 3.24 -0.91
N LEU A 188 6.67 2.60 0.14
CA LEU A 188 5.42 1.83 0.10
C LEU A 188 4.20 2.73 -0.18
N THR A 189 4.14 3.90 0.44
CA THR A 189 3.06 4.85 0.19
C THR A 189 3.07 5.32 -1.27
N LEU A 190 4.24 5.60 -1.84
CA LEU A 190 4.38 5.99 -3.24
C LEU A 190 4.04 4.87 -4.23
N LEU A 191 4.34 3.61 -3.91
CA LEU A 191 3.85 2.45 -4.67
C LEU A 191 2.32 2.38 -4.67
N GLY A 192 1.69 2.63 -3.52
CA GLY A 192 0.24 2.73 -3.41
C GLY A 192 -0.32 3.87 -4.26
N VAL A 193 0.29 5.05 -4.22
CA VAL A 193 -0.12 6.22 -5.04
C VAL A 193 -0.03 5.90 -6.54
N TYR A 194 1.04 5.25 -6.98
CA TYR A 194 1.21 4.83 -8.37
C TYR A 194 0.10 3.88 -8.82
N LEU A 195 -0.19 2.83 -8.03
CA LEU A 195 -1.27 1.87 -8.32
C LEU A 195 -2.66 2.52 -8.29
N GLN A 196 -2.89 3.44 -7.35
CA GLN A 196 -4.13 4.20 -7.26
C GLN A 196 -4.34 5.07 -8.51
N ALA A 197 -3.30 5.74 -9.00
CA ALA A 197 -3.33 6.56 -10.21
C ALA A 197 -3.56 5.72 -11.48
N MET A 198 -3.14 4.45 -11.50
CA MET A 198 -3.47 3.47 -12.55
C MET A 198 -4.85 2.79 -12.37
N ASN A 199 -5.67 3.23 -11.42
CA ASN A 199 -6.98 2.63 -11.11
C ASN A 199 -6.94 1.15 -10.64
N ARG A 200 -5.81 0.68 -10.09
CA ARG A 200 -5.63 -0.64 -9.45
C ARG A 200 -5.75 -0.54 -7.93
N LYS A 201 -6.92 -0.12 -7.46
CA LYS A 201 -7.15 0.33 -6.07
C LYS A 201 -7.01 -0.81 -5.05
N GLU A 202 -7.38 -2.02 -5.44
CA GLU A 202 -7.31 -3.22 -4.61
C GLU A 202 -5.85 -3.56 -4.29
N GLU A 203 -4.96 -3.41 -5.27
CA GLU A 203 -3.53 -3.64 -5.11
C GLU A 203 -2.86 -2.49 -4.36
N ALA A 204 -3.28 -1.25 -4.62
CA ALA A 204 -2.82 -0.09 -3.87
C ALA A 204 -3.07 -0.24 -2.36
N TYR A 205 -4.20 -0.84 -1.97
CA TYR A 205 -4.58 -1.04 -0.58
C TYR A 205 -3.58 -1.89 0.21
N LEU A 206 -2.93 -2.86 -0.43
CA LEU A 206 -1.92 -3.72 0.20
C LEU A 206 -0.73 -2.90 0.71
N TYR A 207 -0.21 -2.00 -0.13
CA TYR A 207 0.94 -1.15 0.20
C TYR A 207 0.59 -0.09 1.25
N VAL A 208 -0.60 0.50 1.15
CA VAL A 208 -1.07 1.48 2.15
C VAL A 208 -1.21 0.81 3.52
N CYS A 209 -1.81 -0.39 3.59
CA CYS A 209 -1.92 -1.14 4.84
C CYS A 209 -0.55 -1.47 5.43
N GLN A 210 0.38 -1.96 4.59
CA GLN A 210 1.73 -2.29 5.02
C GLN A 210 2.47 -1.06 5.56
N SER A 211 2.38 0.09 4.88
CA SER A 211 3.00 1.33 5.34
C SER A 211 2.50 1.78 6.73
N ARG A 212 1.21 1.57 7.03
CA ARG A 212 0.58 1.91 8.32
C ARG A 212 1.03 1.01 9.48
N VAL A 213 1.44 -0.23 9.22
CA VAL A 213 1.91 -1.12 10.27
C VAL A 213 3.22 -0.60 10.89
N TYR A 214 4.01 0.16 10.13
CA TYR A 214 5.31 0.68 10.55
C TYR A 214 5.25 2.04 11.28
N THR A 215 4.08 2.67 11.41
CA THR A 215 3.94 4.02 12.01
C THR A 215 3.68 4.01 13.53
N LYS A 216 3.97 2.91 14.25
CA LYS A 216 3.84 2.93 15.72
C LYS A 216 4.82 3.94 16.35
N PRO A 217 4.34 4.84 17.23
CA PRO A 217 5.21 5.80 17.90
C PRO A 217 6.17 5.06 18.83
N ARG A 218 7.47 5.37 18.73
CA ARG A 218 8.40 5.16 19.84
C ARG A 218 7.99 6.16 20.92
N ILE A 219 7.31 5.66 21.95
CA ILE A 219 6.99 6.40 23.18
C ILE A 219 8.30 6.68 23.93
#